data_AF-A0A2K1L347-F1
#
_entry.id   AF-A0A2K1L347-F1
#
_cell.length_a   1.000
_cell.length_b   1.000
_cell.length_c   1.000
_cell.angle_alpha   90.00
_cell.angle_beta   90.00
_cell.angle_gamma   90.00
#
_symmetry.space_group_name_H-M   'P 1'
#
loop_
_entity.id
_entity.type
_entity.pdbx_description
1 polymer ?
#
loop_
_entity_poly.entity_id
_entity_poly.type
_entity_poly.pdbx_seq_one_letter_code
_entity_poly.pdbx_strand_id
1 'polypeptide(L)'
;MLGLDFGTTFSGFGYAHRSDPTEVNVHYEWPGSTRAKPYCKTQTALYYKPTRTGLQFDSWGWQAQLNYTRDLDLVQRKKAAANTIDELVTRFKLHLADQKSGPFSPFS
;
A
#
# COMPACT_ATOMS: atom_id res chain seq x y z
N MET A 1 -22.87 -3.16 -0.84
CA MET A 1 -22.16 -2.20 0.03
C MET A 1 -20.68 -2.55 0.01
N LEU A 2 -19.78 -1.57 0.07
CA LEU A 2 -18.35 -1.77 0.19
C LEU A 2 -17.89 -1.24 1.55
N GLY A 3 -17.18 -2.05 2.32
CA GLY A 3 -16.49 -1.66 3.54
C GLY A 3 -14.99 -1.64 3.30
N LEU A 4 -14.36 -0.49 3.59
CA LEU A 4 -12.91 -0.31 3.51
C LEU A 4 -12.33 -0.24 4.92
N ASP A 5 -11.24 -0.96 5.15
CA ASP A 5 -10.46 -0.90 6.38
C ASP A 5 -9.05 -0.41 6.04
N PHE A 6 -8.75 0.84 6.41
CA PHE A 6 -7.43 1.44 6.28
C PHE A 6 -6.70 1.38 7.62
N GLY A 7 -6.14 0.22 7.92
CA GLY A 7 -5.31 0.05 9.10
C GLY A 7 -3.93 0.66 8.93
N THR A 8 -3.24 0.87 10.05
CA THR A 8 -1.86 1.37 10.05
C THR A 8 -0.89 0.38 9.39
N THR A 9 -1.04 -0.92 9.68
CA THR A 9 -0.17 -1.99 9.16
C THR A 9 -0.81 -2.76 7.99
N PHE A 10 -2.12 -2.99 8.06
CA PHE A 10 -2.85 -3.80 7.09
C PHE A 10 -4.13 -3.11 6.66
N SER A 11 -4.38 -3.12 5.36
CA SER A 11 -5.60 -2.61 4.75
C SER A 11 -6.33 -3.72 3.99
N GLY A 12 -7.65 -3.61 3.90
CA GLY A 12 -8.47 -4.58 3.19
C GLY A 12 -9.85 -4.05 2.88
N PHE A 13 -10.64 -4.85 2.18
CA PHE A 13 -12.03 -4.53 1.91
C PHE A 13 -12.92 -5.76 1.97
N GLY A 14 -14.19 -5.51 2.26
CA GLY A 14 -15.27 -6.48 2.15
C GLY A 14 -16.46 -5.87 1.43
N TYR A 15 -17.28 -6.69 0.81
CA TYR A 15 -18.46 -6.24 0.10
C TYR A 15 -19.63 -7.20 0.27
N ALA A 16 -20.84 -6.67 0.16
CA ALA A 16 -22.07 -7.44 0.14
C ALA A 16 -22.91 -7.02 -1.08
N HIS A 17 -23.45 -7.98 -1.81
CA HIS A 17 -24.31 -7.69 -2.95
C HIS A 17 -25.71 -7.29 -2.46
N ARG A 18 -26.38 -6.35 -3.16
CA ARG A 18 -27.75 -5.97 -2.78
C ARG A 18 -28.74 -7.11 -3.01
N SER A 19 -28.48 -7.96 -3.99
CA SER A 19 -29.28 -9.15 -4.31
C SER A 19 -29.12 -10.28 -3.29
N ASP A 20 -28.01 -10.30 -2.55
CA ASP A 20 -27.77 -11.22 -1.44
C ASP A 20 -27.12 -10.47 -0.27
N PRO A 21 -27.95 -9.82 0.58
CA PRO A 21 -27.44 -9.03 1.70
C PRO A 21 -26.92 -9.89 2.85
N THR A 22 -27.14 -11.22 2.82
CA THR A 22 -26.68 -12.13 3.87
C THR A 22 -25.24 -12.60 3.63
N GLU A 23 -24.80 -12.56 2.38
CA GLU A 23 -23.43 -12.93 2.00
C GLU A 23 -22.49 -11.72 2.07
N VAL A 24 -21.51 -11.79 2.97
CA VAL A 24 -20.40 -10.83 3.06
C VAL A 24 -19.15 -11.48 2.49
N ASN A 25 -18.67 -10.92 1.38
CA ASN A 25 -17.48 -11.35 0.69
C ASN A 25 -16.28 -10.50 1.13
N VAL A 26 -15.10 -11.11 1.25
CA VAL A 26 -13.83 -10.40 1.51
C VAL A 26 -12.74 -10.88 0.55
N HIS A 27 -11.79 -10.01 0.24
CA HIS A 27 -10.76 -10.30 -0.76
C HIS A 27 -9.52 -10.95 -0.14
N TYR A 28 -9.09 -12.09 -0.69
CA TYR A 28 -7.91 -12.83 -0.23
C TYR A 28 -6.76 -12.85 -1.23
N GLU A 29 -7.04 -12.65 -2.52
CA GLU A 29 -6.05 -12.80 -3.60
C GLU A 29 -5.28 -11.51 -3.86
N TRP A 30 -4.40 -11.16 -2.93
CA TRP A 30 -3.61 -9.94 -3.03
C TRP A 30 -2.34 -10.13 -3.88
N PRO A 31 -2.03 -9.19 -4.81
CA PRO A 31 -0.77 -9.21 -5.55
C PRO A 31 0.44 -9.24 -4.63
N GLY A 32 1.42 -10.09 -4.93
CA GLY A 32 2.62 -10.26 -4.12
C GLY A 32 2.41 -11.00 -2.79
N SER A 33 1.21 -11.53 -2.51
CA SER A 33 1.00 -12.39 -1.34
C SER A 33 1.73 -13.72 -1.52
N THR A 34 2.79 -13.94 -0.74
CA THR A 34 3.52 -15.22 -0.66
C THR A 34 3.17 -16.01 0.61
N ARG A 35 2.13 -15.57 1.33
CA ARG A 35 1.76 -16.16 2.62
C ARG A 35 1.23 -17.59 2.44
N ALA A 36 1.76 -18.51 3.26
CA ALA A 36 1.29 -19.89 3.32
C ALA A 36 -0.18 -20.02 3.79
N LYS A 37 -0.67 -19.04 4.56
CA LYS A 37 -2.07 -18.95 4.97
C LYS A 37 -2.75 -17.77 4.27
N PRO A 38 -3.90 -17.98 3.60
CA PRO A 38 -4.68 -16.89 3.02
C PRO A 38 -4.99 -15.82 4.06
N TYR A 39 -4.85 -14.55 3.68
CA TYR A 39 -5.12 -13.41 4.56
C TYR A 39 -5.94 -12.36 3.82
N CYS A 40 -7.04 -11.91 4.43
CA CYS A 40 -8.00 -11.01 3.80
C CYS A 40 -7.53 -9.54 3.73
N LYS A 41 -6.28 -9.27 4.11
CA LYS A 41 -5.68 -7.93 4.07
C LYS A 41 -4.33 -7.97 3.37
N THR A 42 -3.97 -6.82 2.81
CA THR A 42 -2.64 -6.52 2.29
C THR A 42 -1.94 -5.50 3.17
N GLN A 43 -0.63 -5.34 3.03
CA GLN A 43 0.05 -4.30 3.77
C GLN A 43 -0.43 -2.91 3.42
N THR A 44 -0.50 -2.05 4.43
CA THR A 44 -0.61 -0.61 4.19
C THR A 44 0.78 -0.10 3.83
N ALA A 45 1.18 -0.31 2.58
CA ALA A 45 2.49 0.03 2.06
C ALA A 45 2.42 0.61 0.64
N LEU A 46 3.27 1.58 0.35
CA LEU A 46 3.50 2.15 -0.97
C LEU A 46 5.00 2.17 -1.27
N TYR A 47 5.38 1.81 -2.48
CA TYR A 47 6.76 1.85 -2.95
C TYR A 47 6.90 2.81 -4.12
N TYR A 48 7.90 3.68 -4.02
CA TYR A 48 8.23 4.70 -5.00
C TYR A 48 9.67 4.56 -5.47
N LYS A 49 9.88 4.84 -6.76
CA LYS A 49 11.20 4.84 -7.40
C LYS A 49 11.65 6.24 -7.78
N PRO A 50 12.95 6.54 -7.70
CA PRO A 50 13.49 7.81 -8.13
C PRO A 50 13.42 7.93 -9.66
N THR A 51 13.04 9.10 -10.12
CA THR A 51 13.04 9.53 -11.52
C THR A 51 13.74 10.88 -11.63
N ARG A 52 13.98 11.35 -12.86
CA ARG A 52 14.60 12.66 -13.10
C ARG A 52 13.80 13.82 -12.46
N THR A 53 12.49 13.65 -12.30
CA THR A 53 11.57 14.71 -11.84
C THR A 53 11.03 14.47 -10.42
N GLY A 54 11.54 13.48 -9.69
CA GLY A 54 11.09 13.14 -8.33
C GLY A 54 10.74 11.67 -8.18
N LEU A 55 9.80 11.35 -7.30
CA LEU A 55 9.36 9.98 -7.03
C LEU A 55 8.21 9.56 -7.95
N GLN A 56 8.32 8.36 -8.52
CA GLN A 56 7.25 7.72 -9.28
C GLN A 56 6.72 6.51 -8.52
N PHE A 57 5.40 6.41 -8.41
CA PHE A 57 4.73 5.25 -7.84
C PHE A 57 5.08 3.97 -8.62
N ASP A 58 5.50 2.93 -7.91
CA ASP A 58 5.81 1.61 -8.47
C ASP A 58 4.76 0.57 -8.08
N SER A 59 4.51 0.40 -6.77
CA SER A 59 3.64 -0.66 -6.27
C SER A 59 3.08 -0.37 -4.88
N TRP A 60 2.12 -1.19 -4.46
CA TRP A 60 1.42 -1.08 -3.17
C TRP A 60 1.25 -2.46 -2.53
N GLY A 61 0.87 -2.50 -1.24
CA GLY A 61 0.55 -3.76 -0.57
C GLY A 61 1.75 -4.68 -0.37
N TRP A 62 1.50 -6.00 -0.40
CA TRP A 62 2.56 -7.00 -0.38
C TRP A 62 3.55 -6.85 -1.54
N GLN A 63 3.07 -6.43 -2.72
CA GLN A 63 3.93 -6.22 -3.88
C GLN A 63 4.96 -5.11 -3.65
N ALA A 64 4.60 -4.04 -2.94
CA ALA A 64 5.54 -2.97 -2.55
C ALA A 64 6.73 -3.51 -1.76
N GLN A 65 6.47 -4.39 -0.79
CA GLN A 65 7.55 -5.02 -0.02
C GLN A 65 8.45 -5.89 -0.88
N LEU A 66 7.86 -6.73 -1.73
CA LEU A 66 8.64 -7.62 -2.60
C LEU A 66 9.55 -6.85 -3.55
N ASN A 67 9.02 -5.78 -4.16
CA ASN A 67 9.78 -4.93 -5.07
C ASN A 67 10.90 -4.20 -4.32
N TYR A 68 10.60 -3.59 -3.16
CA TYR A 68 11.60 -2.93 -2.33
C TYR A 68 12.73 -3.87 -1.89
N THR A 69 12.40 -5.07 -1.37
CA THR A 69 13.42 -6.05 -0.96
C THR A 69 14.29 -6.49 -2.13
N ARG A 70 13.70 -6.74 -3.31
CA ARG A 70 14.45 -7.08 -4.52
C ARG A 70 15.43 -5.97 -4.91
N ASP A 71 14.96 -4.72 -4.89
CA ASP A 71 15.76 -3.59 -5.35
C ASP A 71 16.87 -3.26 -4.34
N LEU A 72 16.60 -3.38 -3.03
CA LEU A 72 17.62 -3.34 -1.97
C LEU A 72 18.73 -4.39 -2.19
N ASP A 73 18.36 -5.64 -2.47
CA ASP A 73 19.33 -6.71 -2.71
C ASP A 73 20.22 -6.40 -3.92
N LEU A 74 19.65 -5.82 -4.98
CA LEU A 74 20.38 -5.42 -6.18
C LEU A 74 21.38 -4.28 -5.90
N VAL A 75 20.98 -3.27 -5.14
CA VAL A 75 21.85 -2.15 -4.73
C VAL A 75 23.02 -2.67 -3.90
N GLN A 76 22.74 -3.52 -2.91
CA GLN A 76 23.77 -4.12 -2.05
C GLN A 76 24.78 -4.94 -2.86
N ARG A 77 24.30 -5.79 -3.77
CA ARG A 77 25.17 -6.61 -4.64
C ARG A 77 26.05 -5.78 -5.57
N LYS A 78 25.52 -4.65 -6.09
CA LYS A 78 26.24 -3.78 -7.02
C LYS A 78 27.23 -2.83 -6.33
N LYS A 79 27.28 -2.79 -4.99
CA LYS A 79 27.99 -1.73 -4.21
C LYS A 79 27.66 -0.32 -4.74
N ALA A 80 26.44 -0.14 -5.25
CA ALA A 80 26.02 1.13 -5.81
C ALA A 80 25.93 2.17 -4.70
N ALA A 81 26.22 3.43 -5.03
CA ALA A 81 26.07 4.52 -4.06
C ALA A 81 24.63 4.58 -3.54
N ALA A 82 24.46 4.79 -2.24
CA ALA A 82 23.17 4.87 -1.54
C ALA A 82 22.23 5.98 -2.05
N ASN A 83 22.64 6.76 -3.05
CA ASN A 83 21.92 7.92 -3.58
C ASN A 83 20.83 7.57 -4.62
N THR A 84 20.52 6.28 -4.80
CA THR A 84 19.30 5.83 -5.48
C THR A 84 18.26 5.54 -4.40
N ILE A 85 17.74 6.61 -3.79
CA ILE A 85 16.82 6.46 -2.66
C ILE A 85 15.45 6.10 -3.22
N ASP A 86 15.21 4.80 -3.37
CA ASP A 86 13.85 4.28 -3.46
C ASP A 86 13.17 4.47 -2.09
N GLU A 87 11.86 4.70 -2.08
CA GLU A 87 11.13 4.99 -0.85
C GLU A 87 10.00 3.99 -0.62
N LEU A 88 10.10 3.23 0.48
CA LEU A 88 9.03 2.38 0.99
C LEU A 88 8.33 3.08 2.16
N VAL A 89 7.09 3.50 1.93
CA VAL A 89 6.23 4.12 2.95
C VAL A 89 5.36 3.05 3.59
N THR A 90 5.42 2.90 4.91
CA THR A 90 4.63 1.92 5.71
C THR A 90 3.91 2.53 6.90
N ARG A 91 4.08 3.83 7.14
CA ARG A 91 3.50 4.52 8.30
C ARG A 91 2.40 5.45 7.82
N PHE A 92 1.17 4.95 7.89
CA PHE A 92 0.00 5.69 7.46
C PHE A 92 -0.86 6.07 8.66
N LYS A 93 -1.41 7.28 8.59
CA LYS A 93 -2.46 7.75 9.47
C LYS A 93 -3.61 8.24 8.60
N LEU A 94 -4.78 7.63 8.75
CA LEU A 94 -5.97 8.07 8.05
C LEU A 94 -6.49 9.35 8.72
N HIS A 95 -6.50 10.43 7.95
CA HIS A 95 -7.18 11.67 8.31
C HIS A 95 -8.45 11.75 7.47
N LEU A 96 -9.61 11.57 8.10
CA LEU A 96 -10.89 11.83 7.45
C LEU A 96 -11.12 13.34 7.49
N ALA A 97 -11.38 13.94 6.34
CA ALA A 97 -11.71 15.35 6.26
C ALA A 97 -13.03 15.62 7.01
N ASP A 98 -13.06 16.72 7.78
CA ASP A 98 -14.32 17.30 8.22
C ASP A 98 -14.95 18.04 7.02
N GLN A 99 -16.27 18.01 6.86
CA GLN A 99 -16.95 18.74 5.79
C GLN A 99 -16.68 20.26 5.83
N LYS A 100 -16.24 20.78 6.98
CA LYS A 100 -15.85 22.18 7.17
C LYS A 100 -14.40 22.49 6.83
N SER A 101 -13.53 21.49 6.80
CA SER A 101 -12.16 21.67 6.34
C SER A 101 -12.14 21.62 4.82
N GLY A 102 -12.04 22.80 4.19
CA GLY A 102 -11.58 22.90 2.80
C GLY A 102 -10.24 22.17 2.62
N PRO A 103 -9.77 21.97 1.38
CA PRO A 103 -8.64 21.10 1.11
C PRO A 103 -7.42 21.51 1.94
N PHE A 104 -7.02 20.64 2.87
CA PHE A 104 -5.77 20.77 3.61
C PHE A 104 -4.62 20.71 2.60
N SER A 105 -3.91 21.83 2.40
CA SER A 105 -2.59 21.83 1.78
C SER A 105 -1.56 21.41 2.84
N PRO A 106 -0.85 20.29 2.67
CA PRO A 106 0.18 19.86 3.61
C PRO A 106 1.53 20.59 3.43
N PHE A 107 1.58 21.64 2.60
CA PHE A 107 2.77 22.46 2.41
C PHE A 107 2.45 23.92 2.77
N SER A 108 2.91 24.33 3.95
CA SER A 108 3.06 25.71 4.41
C SER A 108 4.36 25.82 5.19
#